data_AF-A0A7K4JH75-F1
#
_entry.id   AF-A0A7K4JH75-F1
#
_cell.length_a   1.000
_cell.length_b   1.000
_cell.length_c   1.000
_cell.angle_alpha   90.00
_cell.angle_beta   90.00
_cell.angle_gamma   90.00
#
_symmetry.space_group_name_H-M   'P 1'
#
loop_
_entity.id
_entity.type
_entity.pdbx_description
1 polymer ?
#
loop_
_entity_poly.entity_id
_entity_poly.type
_entity_poly.pdbx_seq_one_letter_code
_entity_poly.pdbx_strand_id
1 'polypeptide(L)'
;MPLDRCRLRGPEESQPPELWAAARDEDEDDAAAPRDPCALRPLFARAGLLSQAEGSAYVELRGGTKVLCAAWGPRESAEPG
;
A
#
# COMPACT_ATOMS: atom_id res chain seq x y z
N MET A 1 14.15 18.61 5.13
CA MET A 1 14.27 18.22 3.71
C MET A 1 14.40 19.49 2.89
N PRO A 2 15.38 19.65 1.99
CA PRO A 2 15.30 20.71 0.98
C PRO A 2 13.93 20.62 0.32
N LEU A 3 13.20 21.74 0.22
CA LEU A 3 11.86 21.78 -0.34
C LEU A 3 11.87 21.11 -1.72
N ASP A 4 11.13 20.00 -1.86
CA ASP A 4 10.94 19.35 -3.16
C ASP A 4 10.30 20.37 -4.11
N ARG A 5 11.05 20.75 -5.14
CA ARG A 5 10.63 21.77 -6.12
C ARG A 5 9.65 21.21 -7.15
N CYS A 6 9.49 19.88 -7.21
CA CYS A 6 8.62 19.18 -8.13
C CYS A 6 7.30 18.72 -7.48
N ARG A 7 7.07 19.05 -6.20
CA ARG A 7 5.84 18.76 -5.47
C ARG A 7 5.20 20.04 -4.93
N LEU A 8 3.93 19.94 -4.55
CA LEU A 8 3.26 21.01 -3.81
C LEU A 8 4.01 21.26 -2.50
N ARG A 9 4.26 22.53 -2.18
CA ARG A 9 4.91 22.92 -0.93
C ARG A 9 3.91 22.87 0.22
N GLY A 10 4.01 21.81 1.01
CA GLY A 10 3.37 21.71 2.31
C GLY A 10 4.16 22.43 3.41
N PRO A 11 3.71 22.32 4.67
CA PRO A 11 4.49 22.76 5.82
C PRO A 11 5.82 22.01 5.92
N GLU A 12 6.79 22.60 6.59
CA GLU A 12 8.11 21.99 6.83
C GLU A 12 8.01 20.72 7.67
N GLU A 13 7.05 20.69 8.60
CA GLU A 13 6.75 19.56 9.47
C GLU A 13 5.24 19.25 9.46
N SER A 14 4.91 17.96 9.51
CA SER A 14 3.55 17.46 9.73
C SER A 14 3.67 16.27 10.67
N GLN A 15 2.89 16.29 11.74
CA GLN A 15 2.93 15.26 12.77
C GLN A 15 1.59 14.51 12.79
N PRO A 16 1.60 13.17 12.74
CA PRO A 16 0.39 12.35 12.73
C PRO A 16 -0.36 12.47 14.08
N PRO A 17 -1.69 12.66 14.08
CA PRO A 17 -2.48 12.88 15.29
C PRO A 17 -2.40 11.71 16.30
N GLU A 18 -2.06 10.51 15.82
CA GLU A 18 -1.90 9.30 16.63
C GLU A 18 -0.82 9.44 17.71
N LEU A 19 0.16 10.33 17.53
CA LEU A 19 1.20 10.62 18.53
C LEU A 19 0.64 11.24 19.82
N TRP A 20 -0.54 11.87 19.73
CA TRP A 20 -1.21 12.51 20.86
C TRP A 20 -2.58 11.90 21.15
N ALA A 21 -2.93 10.82 20.46
CA ALA A 21 -4.07 10.02 20.85
C ALA A 21 -3.80 9.49 22.27
N ALA A 22 -4.79 9.59 23.16
CA ALA A 22 -4.76 8.81 24.39
C ALA A 22 -4.62 7.34 23.99
N ALA A 23 -3.90 6.54 24.79
CA ALA A 23 -3.87 5.10 24.61
C ALA A 23 -5.32 4.64 24.48
N ARG A 24 -5.69 4.09 23.32
CA ARG A 24 -6.94 3.36 23.21
C ARG A 24 -6.82 2.22 24.18
N ASP A 25 -7.86 2.01 24.99
CA ASP A 25 -8.05 0.68 25.58
C ASP A 25 -8.03 -0.27 24.37
N GLU A 26 -7.01 -1.13 24.32
CA GLU A 26 -6.97 -2.20 23.34
C GLU A 26 -8.22 -3.03 23.65
N ASP A 27 -9.30 -2.82 22.90
CA ASP A 27 -10.48 -3.66 23.00
C ASP A 27 -9.97 -5.11 22.87
N GLU A 28 -10.43 -6.04 23.71
CA GLU A 28 -10.01 -7.46 23.68
C GLU A 28 -10.14 -8.10 22.27
N ASP A 29 -10.88 -7.46 21.37
CA ASP A 29 -11.01 -7.77 19.94
C ASP A 29 -9.75 -7.52 19.08
N ASP A 30 -8.80 -6.68 19.53
CA ASP A 30 -7.53 -6.39 18.84
C ASP A 30 -6.40 -7.37 19.21
N ALA A 31 -6.56 -8.13 20.29
CA ALA A 31 -5.68 -9.25 20.58
C ALA A 31 -5.90 -10.30 19.49
N ALA A 32 -4.86 -10.58 18.69
CA ALA A 32 -4.94 -11.52 17.59
C ALA A 32 -5.47 -12.88 18.07
N ALA A 33 -6.77 -13.13 17.85
CA ALA A 33 -7.43 -14.35 18.26
C ALA A 33 -6.68 -15.57 17.70
N PRO A 34 -6.67 -16.70 18.43
CA PRO A 34 -6.00 -17.91 17.98
C PRO A 34 -6.51 -18.29 16.58
N ARG A 35 -5.58 -18.23 15.61
CA ARG A 35 -5.82 -18.54 14.21
C ARG A 35 -5.09 -19.83 13.85
N ASP A 36 -5.73 -20.65 13.02
CA ASP A 36 -5.07 -21.81 12.42
C ASP A 36 -3.83 -21.36 11.62
N PRO A 37 -2.62 -21.87 11.95
CA PRO A 37 -1.38 -21.48 11.27
C PRO A 37 -1.38 -21.84 9.77
N CYS A 38 -2.22 -22.79 9.35
CA CYS A 38 -2.37 -23.17 7.95
C CYS A 38 -3.47 -22.38 7.22
N ALA A 39 -4.28 -21.59 7.93
CA ALA A 39 -5.36 -20.84 7.30
C ALA A 39 -4.81 -19.69 6.44
N LEU A 40 -5.20 -19.67 5.16
CA LEU A 40 -4.96 -18.54 4.25
C LEU A 40 -6.02 -17.45 4.43
N ARG A 41 -5.64 -16.20 4.19
CA ARG A 41 -6.59 -15.08 4.17
C ARG A 41 -7.35 -15.11 2.84
N PRO A 42 -8.68 -14.89 2.84
CA PRO A 42 -9.44 -14.77 1.60
C PRO A 42 -8.80 -13.75 0.66
N LEU A 43 -8.69 -14.14 -0.61
CA LEU A 43 -7.99 -13.41 -1.68
C LEU A 43 -8.99 -13.00 -2.75
N PHE A 44 -9.01 -11.71 -3.08
CA PHE A 44 -9.59 -11.20 -4.31
C PHE A 44 -8.45 -10.80 -5.24
N ALA A 45 -8.43 -11.36 -6.45
CA ALA A 45 -7.41 -11.05 -7.45
C ALA A 45 -8.06 -10.79 -8.81
N ARG A 46 -7.65 -9.71 -9.47
CA ARG A 46 -8.11 -9.35 -10.81
C ARG A 46 -6.94 -8.89 -11.67
N ALA A 47 -6.71 -9.60 -12.77
CA ALA A 47 -5.80 -9.17 -13.82
C ALA A 47 -6.48 -8.18 -14.79
N GLY A 48 -5.69 -7.34 -15.45
CA GLY A 48 -6.16 -6.39 -16.46
C GLY A 48 -7.06 -5.28 -15.88
N LEU A 49 -6.81 -4.83 -14.66
CA LEU A 49 -7.60 -3.77 -14.03
C LEU A 49 -7.35 -2.40 -14.67
N LEU A 50 -6.09 -2.09 -14.97
CA LEU A 50 -5.68 -0.80 -15.54
C LEU A 50 -5.72 -0.87 -17.05
N SER A 51 -6.45 0.06 -17.67
CA SER A 51 -6.61 0.14 -19.13
C SER A 51 -5.43 0.82 -19.82
N GLN A 52 -4.62 1.61 -19.11
CA GLN A 52 -3.47 2.29 -19.69
C GLN A 52 -2.24 1.38 -19.78
N ALA A 53 -2.10 0.39 -18.89
CA ALA A 53 -0.95 -0.50 -18.84
C ALA A 53 -1.12 -1.70 -19.77
N GLU A 54 -0.02 -2.21 -20.32
CA GLU A 54 -0.02 -3.44 -21.13
C GLU A 54 -0.40 -4.67 -20.31
N GLY A 55 0.05 -4.71 -19.05
CA GLY A 55 -0.35 -5.71 -18.07
C GLY A 55 -0.63 -5.05 -16.73
N SER A 56 -1.61 -5.54 -15.98
CA SER A 56 -1.85 -5.07 -14.62
C SER A 56 -2.52 -6.14 -13.76
N ALA A 57 -2.36 -6.02 -12.45
CA ALA A 57 -3.03 -6.88 -11.49
C ALA A 57 -3.38 -6.10 -10.23
N TYR A 58 -4.58 -6.36 -9.71
CA TYR A 58 -5.03 -5.93 -8.40
C TYR A 58 -5.20 -7.13 -7.49
N VAL A 59 -4.67 -7.03 -6.28
CA VAL A 59 -4.72 -8.07 -5.26
C VAL A 59 -5.18 -7.47 -3.94
N GLU A 60 -6.20 -8.06 -3.35
CA GLU A 60 -6.72 -7.72 -2.05
C GLU A 60 -6.78 -8.97 -1.16
N LEU A 61 -6.31 -8.82 0.08
CA LEU A 61 -6.45 -9.82 1.13
C LEU A 61 -7.34 -9.26 2.23
N ARG A 62 -8.20 -10.11 2.80
CA ARG A 62 -8.95 -9.77 4.02
C ARG A 62 -7.97 -9.33 5.11
N GLY A 63 -8.20 -8.19 5.75
CA GLY A 63 -7.26 -7.58 6.71
C GLY A 63 -6.56 -6.32 6.19
N GLY A 64 -7.12 -5.68 5.15
CA GLY A 64 -6.73 -4.33 4.74
C GLY A 64 -5.61 -4.26 3.70
N THR A 65 -4.95 -5.38 3.38
CA THR A 65 -3.89 -5.39 2.35
C THR A 65 -4.51 -5.25 0.97
N LYS A 66 -4.14 -4.18 0.26
CA LYS A 66 -4.55 -3.89 -1.11
C LYS A 66 -3.32 -3.46 -1.91
N VAL A 67 -3.05 -4.15 -3.01
CA VAL A 67 -1.89 -3.90 -3.87
C VAL A 67 -2.33 -3.81 -5.33
N LEU A 68 -1.74 -2.85 -6.04
CA LEU A 68 -1.92 -2.64 -7.47
C LEU A 68 -0.55 -2.72 -8.15
N CYS A 69 -0.45 -3.49 -9.23
CA CYS A 69 0.76 -3.63 -10.03
C CYS A 69 0.44 -3.32 -11.50
N ALA A 70 1.36 -2.64 -12.17
CA ALA A 70 1.33 -2.37 -13.60
C ALA A 70 2.65 -2.81 -14.23
N ALA A 71 2.57 -3.52 -15.34
CA ALA A 71 3.66 -3.86 -16.21
C ALA A 71 3.54 -3.04 -17.49
N TRP A 72 4.66 -2.43 -17.87
CA TRP A 72 4.83 -1.76 -19.15
C TRP A 72 5.87 -2.55 -19.91
N GLY A 73 5.66 -2.76 -21.21
CA GLY A 73 6.35 -3.77 -21.99
C GLY A 73 7.88 -3.69 -21.98
N PRO A 74 8.54 -4.60 -22.71
CA PRO A 74 9.97 -4.51 -22.93
C PRO A 74 10.30 -3.13 -23.52
N ARG A 75 11.06 -2.34 -22.78
CA ARG A 75 11.57 -1.04 -23.23
C ARG A 75 13.07 -1.16 -23.38
N GLU A 76 13.60 -0.54 -24.43
CA GLU A 76 15.05 -0.34 -24.53
C GLU A 76 15.52 0.36 -23.25
N SER A 77 16.54 -0.21 -22.62
CA SER A 77 17.18 0.45 -21.49
C SER A 77 17.85 1.72 -22.00
N ALA A 78 17.64 2.83 -21.32
CA ALA A 78 18.43 4.03 -21.60
C ALA A 78 19.91 3.66 -21.51
N GLU A 79 20.71 4.03 -22.52
CA GLU A 79 22.15 3.86 -22.43
C GLU A 79 22.66 4.61 -21.19
N PRO A 80 23.58 4.01 -20.40
CA PRO A 80 24.19 4.71 -19.29
C PRO A 80 25.01 5.87 -19.85
N GLY A 81 24.49 7.09 -19.71
CA GLY A 81 25.20 8.34 -19.96
C GLY A 81 26.14 8.72 -18.82
#